data_AF-A0A2A6ZVR7-F1
#
_entry.id   AF-A0A2A6ZVR7-F1
#
_cell.length_a   1.000
_cell.length_b   1.000
_cell.length_c   1.000
_cell.angle_alpha   90.00
_cell.angle_beta   90.00
_cell.angle_gamma   90.00
#
_symmetry.space_group_name_H-M   'P 1'
#
loop_
_entity.id
_entity.type
_entity.pdbx_description
1 polymer ?
#
loop_
_entity_poly.entity_id
_entity_poly.type
_entity_poly.pdbx_seq_one_letter_code
_entity_poly.pdbx_strand_id
1 'polypeptide(L)'
;MARKIGIIGMGNVGAAVAHGAIAQGLADSYVFIDINERKVEADAQDFKDAMANLANYANIVVNDYEALKDADVIISALGNIQLQHNAGEDRFAEFPFTREAVY
;
A
#
# COMPACT_ATOMS: atom_id res chain seq x y z
N MET A 1 6.69 16.84 -14.01
CA MET A 1 6.22 15.44 -14.13
C MET A 1 5.50 15.13 -12.83
N ALA A 2 4.30 14.55 -12.86
CA ALA A 2 3.59 14.19 -11.64
C ALA A 2 4.23 12.93 -11.04
N ARG A 3 4.57 12.96 -9.75
CA ARG A 3 5.20 11.85 -9.05
C ARG A 3 4.13 10.82 -8.67
N LYS A 4 4.38 9.53 -8.90
CA LYS A 4 3.43 8.45 -8.62
C LYS A 4 4.05 7.36 -7.74
N ILE A 5 3.35 7.00 -6.67
CA ILE A 5 3.73 5.92 -5.76
C ILE A 5 2.66 4.82 -5.79
N GLY A 6 3.06 3.58 -6.03
CA GLY A 6 2.22 2.40 -5.83
C GLY A 6 2.49 1.76 -4.47
N ILE A 7 1.45 1.35 -3.75
CA ILE A 7 1.56 0.62 -2.48
C ILE A 7 0.75 -0.67 -2.62
N ILE A 8 1.44 -1.81 -2.51
CA ILE A 8 0.84 -3.13 -2.60
C ILE A 8 0.85 -3.77 -1.21
N GLY A 9 -0.33 -4.10 -0.70
CA GLY A 9 -0.54 -4.52 0.69
C GLY A 9 -0.89 -3.32 1.57
N MET A 10 -2.17 -2.96 1.59
CA MET A 10 -2.73 -1.97 2.50
C MET A 10 -3.07 -2.61 3.85
N GLY A 11 -2.09 -3.26 4.48
CA GLY A 11 -2.14 -3.60 5.90
C GLY A 11 -1.83 -2.39 6.79
N ASN A 12 -1.46 -2.62 8.05
CA ASN A 12 -1.03 -1.55 8.95
C ASN A 12 0.20 -0.80 8.40
N VAL A 13 1.16 -1.52 7.82
CA VAL A 13 2.39 -0.92 7.27
C VAL A 13 2.10 -0.11 6.02
N GLY A 14 1.37 -0.68 5.04
CA GLY A 14 1.00 0.04 3.82
C GLY A 14 0.20 1.32 4.10
N ALA A 15 -0.78 1.24 5.01
CA ALA A 15 -1.55 2.42 5.43
C ALA A 15 -0.69 3.48 6.13
N ALA A 16 0.26 3.09 7.00
CA ALA A 16 1.17 4.02 7.64
C ALA A 16 2.11 4.71 6.64
N VAL A 17 2.60 3.95 5.65
CA VAL A 17 3.41 4.49 4.54
C VAL A 17 2.59 5.49 3.71
N ALA A 18 1.36 5.12 3.33
CA ALA A 18 0.45 6.00 2.61
C ALA A 18 0.20 7.30 3.38
N HIS A 19 -0.08 7.19 4.68
CA HIS A 19 -0.30 8.33 5.56
C HIS A 19 0.92 9.27 5.58
N GLY A 20 2.11 8.73 5.85
CA GLY A 20 3.34 9.53 5.86
C GLY A 20 3.61 10.22 4.53
N ALA A 21 3.44 9.50 3.42
CA ALA A 21 3.69 10.03 2.08
C ALA A 21 2.70 11.15 1.70
N ILE A 22 1.41 10.93 1.97
CA ILE A 22 0.34 11.89 1.66
C ILE A 22 0.47 13.13 2.56
N ALA A 23 0.64 12.95 3.87
CA ALA A 23 0.75 14.06 4.81
C ALA A 23 1.97 14.96 4.51
N GLN A 24 3.06 14.39 4.00
CA GLN A 24 4.27 15.13 3.62
C GLN A 24 4.27 15.61 2.15
N GLY A 25 3.25 15.25 1.35
CA GLY A 25 3.18 15.65 -0.08
C GLY A 25 4.27 15.04 -0.97
N LEU A 26 4.71 13.80 -0.67
CA LEU A 26 5.82 13.15 -1.37
C LEU A 26 5.53 12.82 -2.84
N ALA A 27 4.26 12.59 -3.18
CA ALA A 27 3.80 12.33 -4.53
C ALA A 27 2.42 12.97 -4.79
N ASP A 28 2.09 13.08 -6.09
CA ASP A 28 0.86 13.71 -6.57
C ASP A 28 -0.22 12.66 -6.88
N SER A 29 0.18 11.40 -7.10
CA SER A 29 -0.72 10.26 -7.33
C SER A 29 -0.28 9.02 -6.56
N TYR A 30 -1.27 8.26 -6.08
CA TYR A 30 -1.10 7.06 -5.29
C TYR A 30 -1.98 5.95 -5.85
N VAL A 31 -1.43 4.75 -5.96
CA VAL A 31 -2.18 3.55 -6.31
C VAL A 31 -2.14 2.60 -5.12
N PHE A 32 -3.30 2.27 -4.57
CA PHE A 32 -3.42 1.34 -3.46
C PHE A 32 -3.94 0.00 -3.97
N ILE A 33 -3.21 -1.07 -3.66
CA ILE A 33 -3.56 -2.43 -4.03
C ILE A 33 -3.69 -3.27 -2.76
N ASP A 34 -4.84 -3.92 -2.58
CA ASP A 34 -5.05 -4.90 -1.52
C ASP A 34 -6.14 -5.91 -1.89
N ILE A 35 -5.97 -7.15 -1.41
CA ILE A 35 -6.93 -8.24 -1.59
C ILE A 35 -8.22 -8.03 -0.80
N ASN A 36 -8.16 -7.25 0.29
CA ASN A 36 -9.33 -6.86 1.08
C ASN A 36 -9.89 -5.55 0.53
N GLU A 37 -10.66 -5.66 -0.56
CA GLU A 37 -11.25 -4.53 -1.31
C GLU A 37 -11.97 -3.54 -0.38
N ARG A 38 -12.81 -4.04 0.53
CA ARG A 38 -13.55 -3.19 1.48
C ARG A 38 -12.63 -2.37 2.38
N LYS A 39 -11.49 -2.94 2.77
CA LYS A 39 -10.51 -2.26 3.63
C LYS A 39 -9.77 -1.19 2.85
N VAL A 40 -9.25 -1.50 1.67
CA VAL A 40 -8.49 -0.52 0.86
C VAL A 40 -9.37 0.61 0.36
N GLU A 41 -10.64 0.35 0.03
CA GLU A 41 -11.61 1.40 -0.26
C GLU A 41 -11.85 2.32 0.94
N ALA A 42 -11.97 1.74 2.14
CA ALA A 42 -12.13 2.52 3.37
C ALA A 42 -10.90 3.39 3.68
N ASP A 43 -9.68 2.86 3.53
CA ASP A 43 -8.46 3.67 3.67
C ASP A 43 -8.41 4.80 2.65
N ALA A 44 -8.73 4.50 1.38
CA ALA A 44 -8.74 5.52 0.33
C ALA A 44 -9.74 6.63 0.63
N GLN A 45 -10.90 6.28 1.20
CA GLN A 45 -11.89 7.25 1.65
C GLN A 45 -11.38 8.08 2.83
N ASP A 46 -10.75 7.46 3.83
CA ASP A 46 -10.17 8.17 4.98
C ASP A 46 -9.13 9.22 4.53
N PHE A 47 -8.24 8.84 3.60
CA PHE A 47 -7.29 9.80 3.02
C PHE A 47 -7.96 10.89 2.20
N LYS A 48 -9.04 10.58 1.45
CA LYS A 48 -9.80 11.59 0.72
C LYS A 48 -10.45 12.61 1.65
N ASP A 49 -11.02 12.14 2.76
CA ASP A 49 -11.63 13.01 3.77
C ASP A 49 -10.57 13.87 4.49
N ALA A 50 -9.40 13.30 4.75
CA ALA A 50 -8.26 14.03 5.33
C ALA A 50 -7.70 15.13 4.41
N MET A 51 -7.86 15.02 3.08
CA MET A 51 -7.26 15.96 2.10
C MET A 51 -7.65 17.42 2.34
N ALA A 52 -8.85 17.69 2.88
CA ALA A 52 -9.28 19.05 3.19
C ALA A 52 -8.34 19.79 4.17
N ASN A 53 -7.55 19.05 4.95
CA ASN A 53 -6.60 19.58 5.92
C ASN A 53 -5.13 19.48 5.47
N LEU A 54 -4.86 19.07 4.23
CA LEU A 54 -3.52 18.90 3.69
C LEU A 54 -3.13 20.06 2.77
N ALA A 55 -1.84 20.39 2.75
CA ALA A 55 -1.30 21.44 1.87
C ALA A 55 -1.18 20.99 0.40
N ASN A 56 -1.14 19.68 0.15
CA ASN A 56 -0.95 19.08 -1.17
C ASN A 56 -2.10 18.13 -1.48
N TYR A 57 -2.51 18.09 -2.75
CA TYR A 57 -3.52 17.16 -3.23
C TYR A 57 -2.91 15.77 -3.49
N ALA A 58 -3.67 14.72 -3.22
CA ALA A 58 -3.30 13.34 -3.49
C ALA A 58 -4.38 12.68 -4.36
N ASN A 59 -4.05 12.36 -5.61
CA ASN A 59 -4.95 11.57 -6.46
C ASN A 59 -4.81 10.08 -6.09
N ILE A 60 -5.90 9.43 -5.67
CA ILE A 60 -5.88 8.05 -5.17
C ILE A 60 -6.66 7.13 -6.11
N VAL A 61 -5.99 6.09 -6.61
CA VAL A 61 -6.58 4.99 -7.41
C VAL A 61 -6.52 3.71 -6.57
N VAL A 62 -7.59 2.90 -6.61
CA VAL A 62 -7.71 1.67 -5.83
C VAL A 62 -7.84 0.47 -6.75
N ASN A 63 -7.06 -0.58 -6.47
CA ASN A 63 -7.13 -1.90 -7.10
C ASN A 63 -7.09 -1.91 -8.64
N ASP A 64 -6.32 -0.99 -9.22
CA ASP A 64 -6.00 -0.98 -10.64
C ASP A 64 -4.50 -1.21 -10.83
N TYR A 65 -4.13 -2.44 -11.18
CA TYR A 65 -2.72 -2.80 -11.45
C TYR A 65 -2.19 -2.09 -12.71
N GLU A 66 -3.03 -1.76 -13.70
CA GLU A 66 -2.58 -1.03 -14.89
C GLU A 66 -2.16 0.41 -14.54
N ALA A 67 -2.71 0.98 -13.47
CA ALA A 67 -2.31 2.30 -12.96
C ALA A 67 -0.88 2.32 -12.38
N LEU A 68 -0.26 1.15 -12.15
CA LEU A 68 1.13 1.03 -11.68
C LEU A 68 2.17 1.15 -12.81
N LYS A 69 1.78 1.08 -14.09
CA LYS A 69 2.70 1.01 -15.24
C LYS A 69 3.70 2.16 -15.33
N ASP A 70 3.35 3.31 -14.78
CA ASP A 70 4.10 4.56 -14.76
C ASP A 70 4.35 5.05 -13.32
N ALA A 71 4.29 4.15 -12.33
CA ALA A 71 4.69 4.46 -10.97
C ALA A 71 6.22 4.65 -10.89
N ASP A 72 6.66 5.75 -10.28
CA ASP A 72 8.10 6.02 -10.05
C ASP A 72 8.67 5.09 -8.98
N VAL A 73 7.85 4.75 -7.98
CA VAL A 73 8.19 3.86 -6.87
C VAL A 73 7.02 2.93 -6.59
N ILE A 74 7.31 1.64 -6.44
CA ILE A 74 6.37 0.64 -5.92
C ILE A 74 6.88 0.17 -4.55
N ILE A 75 6.01 0.24 -3.56
CA ILE A 75 6.27 -0.21 -2.19
C ILE A 75 5.47 -1.49 -1.97
N SER A 76 6.18 -2.61 -1.78
CA SER A 76 5.56 -3.86 -1.34
C SER A 76 5.56 -3.92 0.18
N ALA A 77 4.36 -3.94 0.76
CA ALA A 77 4.09 -4.16 2.18
C ALA A 77 3.27 -5.46 2.38
N LEU A 78 3.43 -6.40 1.45
CA LEU A 78 2.84 -7.74 1.50
C LEU A 78 3.41 -8.55 2.66
N GLY A 79 2.54 -9.28 3.36
CA GLY A 79 2.95 -10.15 4.44
C GLY A 79 1.77 -10.81 5.15
N ASN A 80 2.06 -11.87 5.87
CA ASN A 80 1.12 -12.57 6.74
C ASN A 80 1.80 -12.91 8.07
N ILE A 81 1.62 -12.02 9.04
CA ILE A 81 2.23 -12.12 10.37
C ILE A 81 1.83 -13.41 11.10
N GLN A 82 0.69 -14.02 10.78
CA GLN A 82 0.25 -15.25 11.44
C GLN A 82 1.18 -16.45 11.10
N LEU A 83 1.88 -16.41 9.97
CA LEU A 83 2.86 -17.45 9.60
C LEU A 83 4.12 -17.39 10.45
N GLN A 84 4.39 -16.27 11.12
CA GLN A 84 5.49 -16.15 12.07
C GLN A 84 5.15 -16.83 13.41
N HIS A 85 3.87 -17.11 13.70
CA HIS A 85 3.45 -17.92 14.84
C HIS A 85 3.57 -19.42 14.52
N ASN A 86 4.76 -19.84 14.05
CA ASN A 86 5.02 -21.23 13.71
C ASN A 86 5.73 -21.94 14.88
N ALA A 87 5.36 -23.19 15.12
CA ALA A 87 5.88 -23.97 16.25
C ALA A 87 7.39 -24.28 16.15
N GLY A 88 7.98 -24.15 14.96
CA GLY A 88 9.38 -24.49 14.69
C GLY A 88 10.35 -23.32 14.74
N GLU A 89 9.87 -22.10 15.02
CA GLU A 89 10.64 -20.85 14.91
C GLU A 89 11.38 -20.70 13.56
N ASP A 90 10.79 -21.25 12.49
CA ASP A 90 11.35 -21.19 11.15
C ASP A 90 11.26 -19.77 10.62
N ARG A 91 12.43 -19.16 10.40
CA ARG A 91 12.58 -17.81 9.85
C ARG A 91 12.11 -17.72 8.39
N PHE A 92 12.00 -18.84 7.69
CA PHE A 92 11.53 -18.91 6.32
C PHE A 92 10.04 -19.24 6.22
N ALA A 93 9.31 -19.37 7.33
CA ALA A 93 7.90 -19.78 7.30
C ALA A 93 7.01 -18.90 6.41
N GLU A 94 7.34 -17.61 6.29
CA GLU A 94 6.58 -16.66 5.46
C GLU A 94 7.06 -16.59 4.00
N PHE A 95 8.29 -17.08 3.70
CA PHE A 95 8.87 -16.99 2.36
C PHE A 95 8.04 -17.68 1.26
N PRO A 96 7.48 -18.89 1.47
CA PRO A 96 6.59 -19.51 0.48
C PRO A 96 5.37 -18.66 0.14
N PHE A 97 4.85 -17.90 1.11
CA PHE A 97 3.71 -17.01 0.92
C PHE A 97 4.12 -15.73 0.17
N THR A 98 5.18 -15.05 0.60
CA THR A 98 5.58 -13.77 0.00
C THR A 98 6.13 -13.91 -1.41
N ARG A 99 6.77 -15.04 -1.76
CA ARG A 99 7.26 -15.25 -3.14
C ARG A 99 6.13 -15.30 -4.16
N GLU A 100 4.97 -15.87 -3.81
CA GLU A 100 3.82 -15.99 -4.73
C GLU A 100 3.21 -14.62 -5.05
N ALA A 101 3.46 -13.62 -4.21
CA ALA A 101 2.94 -12.28 -4.39
C ALA A 101 3.88 -11.37 -5.21
N VAL A 102 5.08 -11.86 -5.57
CA VAL A 102 6.12 -11.08 -6.29
C VAL A 102 6.53 -11.73 -7.63
N TYR A 103 6.28 -13.03 -7.81
CA TYR A 103 6.55 -13.79 -9.04
C TYR A 103 5.26 -14.07 -9.83
#